data_AF-A0A127JVG3-F1
#
_entry.id   AF-A0A127JVG3-F1
#
_cell.length_a   1.000
_cell.length_b   1.000
_cell.length_c   1.000
_cell.angle_alpha   90.00
_cell.angle_beta   90.00
_cell.angle_gamma   90.00
#
_symmetry.space_group_name_H-M   'P 1'
#
loop_
_entity.id
_entity.type
_entity.pdbx_description
1 polymer ?
#
loop_
_entity_poly.entity_id
_entity_poly.type
_entity_poly.pdbx_seq_one_letter_code
_entity_poly.pdbx_strand_id
1 'polypeptide(L)'
;MQGNFVLLRAGTLRLLFPQRAVSTAEYLAARPVASGQPGLLVMAGEEDDGRRYAALSEDGTLLAACPAGRFIAATLPGDASGLAWCWDELRVLMDVSLQCLPLPPTLLLADSPFRHYTVIDGEVVFPASADQVSRLACSGVTP
;
A
#
# COMPACT_ATOMS: atom_id res chain seq x y z
N MET A 1 12.28 12.98 10.51
CA MET A 1 12.82 11.90 9.67
C MET A 1 13.33 12.53 8.39
N GLN A 2 14.59 12.27 8.00
CA GLN A 2 15.21 12.87 6.80
C GLN A 2 15.51 11.77 5.78
N GLY A 3 15.33 12.05 4.49
CA GLY A 3 15.79 11.19 3.40
C GLY A 3 14.85 11.16 2.20
N ASN A 4 14.98 10.11 1.40
CA ASN A 4 14.14 9.87 0.24
C ASN A 4 13.00 8.92 0.60
N PHE A 5 11.79 9.29 0.19
CA PHE A 5 10.58 8.53 0.47
C PHE A 5 9.74 8.34 -0.79
N VAL A 6 8.88 7.33 -0.74
CA VAL A 6 7.84 7.08 -1.73
C VAL A 6 6.50 7.12 -0.99
N LEU A 7 5.63 8.00 -1.46
CA LEU A 7 4.23 8.05 -1.06
C LEU A 7 3.44 7.17 -2.01
N LEU A 8 2.70 6.21 -1.46
CA LEU A 8 1.76 5.36 -2.18
C LEU A 8 0.34 5.62 -1.65
N ARG A 9 -0.62 5.74 -2.55
CA ARG A 9 -2.03 6.03 -2.22
C ARG A 9 -2.96 4.92 -2.64
N ALA A 10 -3.91 4.56 -1.79
CA ALA A 10 -5.04 3.70 -2.11
C ALA A 10 -6.33 4.35 -1.58
N GLY A 11 -7.09 5.02 -2.44
CA GLY A 11 -8.20 5.90 -2.05
C GLY A 11 -7.71 7.02 -1.13
N THR A 12 -8.32 7.13 0.06
CA THR A 12 -7.89 8.08 1.11
C THR A 12 -6.68 7.61 1.93
N LEU A 13 -6.32 6.31 1.86
CA LEU A 13 -5.16 5.77 2.56
C LEU A 13 -3.86 6.23 1.90
N ARG A 14 -2.99 6.87 2.67
CA ARG A 14 -1.69 7.37 2.22
C ARG A 14 -0.57 6.79 3.07
N LEU A 15 0.28 6.01 2.44
CA LEU A 15 1.39 5.32 3.09
C LEU A 15 2.72 5.86 2.59
N LEU A 16 3.64 6.10 3.53
CA LEU A 16 4.96 6.62 3.25
C LEU A 16 6.02 5.57 3.56
N PHE A 17 6.81 5.22 2.55
CA PHE A 17 7.88 4.25 2.67
C PHE A 17 9.23 4.94 2.46
N PRO A 18 10.30 4.54 3.17
CA PRO A 18 11.65 4.84 2.71
C PRO A 18 11.81 4.35 1.26
N GLN A 19 12.44 5.13 0.38
CA GLN A 19 12.52 4.78 -1.06
C GLN A 19 13.08 3.37 -1.29
N ARG A 20 14.08 2.96 -0.50
CA ARG A 20 14.70 1.62 -0.55
C ARG A 20 13.74 0.45 -0.21
N ALA A 21 12.59 0.74 0.38
CA ALA A 21 11.58 -0.25 0.76
C ALA A 21 10.54 -0.50 -0.35
N VAL A 22 10.67 0.20 -1.49
CA VAL A 22 9.88 -0.01 -2.70
C VAL A 22 10.86 -0.38 -3.82
N SER A 23 10.75 -1.59 -4.38
CA SER A 23 11.72 -2.03 -5.41
C SER A 23 11.27 -1.65 -6.82
N THR A 24 10.16 -2.22 -7.24
CA THR A 24 9.60 -2.05 -8.57
C THR A 24 8.29 -1.32 -8.41
N ALA A 25 8.09 -0.26 -9.20
CA ALA A 25 6.80 0.37 -9.34
C ALA A 25 6.55 0.68 -10.81
N GLU A 26 5.41 0.24 -11.32
CA GLU A 26 5.09 0.33 -12.74
C GLU A 26 3.62 0.67 -12.96
N TYR A 27 3.35 1.25 -14.12
CA TYR A 27 1.99 1.45 -14.58
C TYR A 27 1.44 0.14 -15.14
N LEU A 28 0.25 -0.23 -14.69
CA LEU A 28 -0.46 -1.41 -15.14
C LEU A 28 -1.06 -1.15 -16.53
N ALA A 29 -0.72 -2.01 -17.50
CA ALA A 29 -1.29 -1.96 -18.86
C ALA A 29 -2.77 -2.37 -18.89
N ALA A 30 -3.16 -3.27 -17.97
CA ALA A 30 -4.54 -3.71 -17.77
C ALA A 30 -4.86 -3.79 -16.28
N ARG A 31 -6.15 -3.90 -15.96
CA ARG A 31 -6.59 -4.04 -14.57
C ARG A 31 -6.49 -5.51 -14.12
N PRO A 32 -5.80 -5.81 -13.00
CA PRO A 32 -5.83 -7.14 -12.41
C PRO A 32 -7.27 -7.54 -12.05
N VAL A 33 -7.62 -8.78 -12.36
CA VAL A 33 -8.92 -9.39 -12.08
C VAL A 33 -8.83 -10.39 -10.93
N ALA A 34 -9.96 -10.78 -10.37
CA ALA A 34 -10.00 -11.76 -9.29
C ALA A 34 -9.44 -13.12 -9.76
N SER A 35 -8.52 -13.69 -8.99
CA SER A 35 -7.93 -15.01 -9.30
C SER A 35 -8.83 -16.20 -8.92
N GLY A 36 -9.94 -15.94 -8.22
CA GLY A 36 -10.75 -16.95 -7.55
C GLY A 36 -10.30 -17.26 -6.12
N GLN A 37 -9.10 -16.82 -5.71
CA GLN A 37 -8.68 -16.83 -4.31
C GLN A 37 -9.02 -15.48 -3.63
N PRO A 38 -9.61 -15.47 -2.42
CA PRO A 38 -9.98 -14.24 -1.73
C PRO A 38 -8.80 -13.28 -1.56
N GLY A 39 -9.00 -12.02 -1.96
CA GLY A 39 -7.99 -10.95 -1.85
C GLY A 39 -6.83 -11.05 -2.84
N LEU A 40 -6.77 -12.10 -3.67
CA LEU A 40 -5.72 -12.31 -4.65
C LEU A 40 -6.20 -12.00 -6.07
N LEU A 41 -5.40 -11.20 -6.76
CA LEU A 41 -5.66 -10.71 -8.10
C LEU A 41 -4.56 -11.20 -9.07
N VAL A 42 -4.90 -11.32 -10.35
CA VAL A 42 -3.99 -11.71 -11.44
C VAL A 42 -4.29 -10.90 -12.68
N MET A 43 -3.31 -10.76 -13.57
CA MET A 43 -3.59 -10.32 -14.93
C MET A 43 -4.23 -11.48 -15.72
N ALA A 44 -5.00 -11.16 -16.76
CA ALA A 44 -5.71 -12.16 -17.54
C ALA A 44 -5.51 -11.93 -19.05
N GLY A 45 -5.58 -13.02 -19.82
CA GLY A 45 -5.43 -12.96 -21.27
C GLY A 45 -3.98 -12.71 -21.68
N GLU A 46 -3.79 -11.82 -22.67
CA GLU A 46 -2.47 -11.50 -23.22
C GLU A 46 -1.57 -10.71 -22.26
N GLU A 47 -2.15 -10.15 -21.20
CA GLU A 47 -1.46 -9.37 -20.16
C GLU A 47 -1.02 -10.22 -18.98
N ASP A 48 -1.29 -11.54 -18.98
CA ASP A 48 -0.87 -12.45 -17.93
C ASP A 48 0.67 -12.52 -17.83
N ASP A 49 1.19 -12.00 -16.73
CA ASP A 49 2.61 -11.92 -16.42
C ASP A 49 3.03 -12.92 -15.32
N GLY A 50 2.12 -13.81 -14.91
CA GLY A 50 2.33 -14.80 -13.86
C GLY A 50 2.49 -14.21 -12.45
N ARG A 51 2.37 -12.89 -12.28
CA ARG A 51 2.48 -12.25 -10.97
C ARG A 51 1.14 -12.23 -10.25
N ARG A 52 1.25 -12.13 -8.93
CA ARG A 52 0.12 -12.04 -8.03
C ARG A 52 0.01 -10.62 -7.51
N TYR A 53 -1.22 -10.13 -7.52
CA TYR A 53 -1.57 -8.75 -7.20
C TYR A 53 -2.50 -8.71 -6.01
N ALA A 54 -2.46 -7.61 -5.26
CA ALA A 54 -3.41 -7.35 -4.18
C ALA A 54 -3.74 -5.87 -4.10
N ALA A 55 -4.91 -5.57 -3.55
CA ALA A 55 -5.43 -4.21 -3.38
C ALA A 55 -5.99 -4.07 -1.97
N LEU A 56 -5.53 -3.06 -1.21
CA LEU A 56 -6.09 -2.70 0.10
C LEU A 56 -7.15 -1.61 0.00
N SER A 57 -8.29 -1.74 0.65
CA SER A 57 -9.26 -0.66 0.86
C SER A 57 -8.67 0.51 1.66
N GLU A 58 -9.45 1.58 1.80
CA GLU A 58 -9.04 2.79 2.55
C GLU A 58 -8.85 2.53 4.06
N ASP A 59 -9.59 1.57 4.61
CA ASP A 59 -9.46 1.05 5.97
C ASP A 59 -8.39 -0.07 6.09
N GLY A 60 -7.72 -0.42 4.99
CA GLY A 60 -6.61 -1.36 4.97
C GLY A 60 -7.00 -2.83 4.89
N THR A 61 -8.23 -3.17 4.47
CA THR A 61 -8.65 -4.56 4.26
C THR A 61 -8.38 -5.02 2.83
N LEU A 62 -8.16 -6.33 2.61
CA LEU A 62 -7.98 -6.86 1.25
C LEU A 62 -9.28 -6.78 0.44
N LEU A 63 -9.17 -6.25 -0.77
CA LEU A 63 -10.27 -6.17 -1.73
C LEU A 63 -10.32 -7.41 -2.61
N ALA A 64 -11.54 -7.90 -2.85
CA ALA A 64 -11.79 -9.02 -3.76
C ALA A 64 -11.59 -8.66 -5.25
N ALA A 65 -11.60 -7.37 -5.59
CA ALA A 65 -11.42 -6.86 -6.94
C ALA A 65 -10.57 -5.60 -6.92
N CYS A 66 -9.76 -5.39 -7.97
CA CYS A 66 -8.97 -4.17 -8.11
C CYS A 66 -9.87 -2.97 -8.45
N PRO A 67 -9.86 -1.88 -7.67
CA PRO A 67 -10.56 -0.65 -8.01
C PRO A 67 -10.08 -0.03 -9.32
N ALA A 68 -11.00 0.65 -10.01
CA ALA A 68 -10.71 1.28 -11.30
C ALA A 68 -9.63 2.35 -11.27
N GLY A 69 -9.49 3.04 -10.14
CA GLY A 69 -8.47 4.05 -9.92
C GLY A 69 -7.07 3.50 -9.67
N ARG A 70 -6.87 2.18 -9.57
CA ARG A 70 -5.56 1.58 -9.31
C ARG A 70 -4.88 1.16 -10.59
N PHE A 71 -3.93 2.00 -11.00
CA PHE A 71 -3.19 1.82 -12.24
C PHE A 71 -1.68 1.70 -11.99
N ILE A 72 -1.24 1.65 -10.73
CA ILE A 72 0.16 1.43 -10.36
C ILE A 72 0.26 0.11 -9.59
N ALA A 73 1.25 -0.70 -9.91
CA ALA A 73 1.64 -1.83 -9.09
C ALA A 73 3.04 -1.60 -8.51
N ALA A 74 3.20 -1.82 -7.20
CA ALA A 74 4.49 -1.72 -6.54
C ALA A 74 4.78 -2.92 -5.64
N THR A 75 6.02 -3.42 -5.70
CA THR A 75 6.49 -4.52 -4.84
C THR A 75 7.26 -3.97 -3.64
N LEU A 76 7.02 -4.57 -2.49
CA LEU A 76 7.63 -4.18 -1.22
C LEU A 76 8.55 -5.33 -0.75
N PRO A 77 9.88 -5.25 -0.88
CA PRO A 77 10.79 -6.39 -0.66
C PRO A 77 10.77 -7.02 0.74
N GLY A 78 10.25 -6.29 1.73
CA GLY A 78 10.06 -6.81 3.09
C GLY A 78 8.73 -7.53 3.30
N ASP A 79 7.89 -7.65 2.27
CA ASP A 79 6.63 -8.36 2.31
C ASP A 79 6.85 -9.83 1.94
N ALA A 80 6.60 -10.73 2.88
CA ALA A 80 6.77 -12.16 2.71
C ALA A 80 5.77 -12.77 1.70
N SER A 81 4.72 -12.04 1.33
CA SER A 81 3.69 -12.53 0.41
C SER A 81 4.18 -12.61 -1.06
N GLY A 82 5.21 -11.82 -1.42
CA GLY A 82 5.67 -11.68 -2.80
C GLY A 82 4.66 -10.98 -3.72
N LEU A 83 3.67 -10.29 -3.16
CA LEU A 83 2.61 -9.62 -3.92
C LEU A 83 3.07 -8.28 -4.51
N ALA A 84 2.50 -7.95 -5.67
CA ALA A 84 2.51 -6.61 -6.22
C ALA A 84 1.26 -5.86 -5.74
N TRP A 85 1.45 -4.80 -4.97
CA TRP A 85 0.35 -4.02 -4.39
C TRP A 85 -0.14 -2.97 -5.39
N CYS A 86 -1.46 -2.88 -5.55
CA CYS A 86 -2.12 -1.94 -6.45
C CYS A 86 -2.38 -0.60 -5.75
N TRP A 87 -2.02 0.50 -6.42
CA TRP A 87 -2.08 1.87 -5.92
C TRP A 87 -2.70 2.82 -6.95
N ASP A 88 -3.31 3.87 -6.43
CA ASP A 88 -3.88 4.98 -7.18
C ASP A 88 -2.82 6.02 -7.57
N GLU A 89 -1.78 6.15 -6.75
CA GLU A 89 -0.77 7.19 -6.91
C GLU A 89 0.56 6.70 -6.37
N LEU A 90 1.63 7.12 -7.04
CA LEU A 90 3.00 7.05 -6.56
C LEU A 90 3.62 8.43 -6.69
N ARG A 91 4.19 8.92 -5.59
CA ARG A 91 4.98 10.15 -5.58
C ARG A 91 6.31 9.93 -4.89
N VAL A 92 7.39 10.29 -5.57
CA VAL A 92 8.75 10.25 -5.01
C VAL A 92 9.05 11.59 -4.34
N LEU A 93 9.50 11.54 -3.10
CA LEU A 93 9.92 12.70 -2.30
C LEU A 93 11.42 12.58 -2.06
N MET A 94 12.21 13.50 -2.63
CA MET A 94 13.67 13.45 -2.57
C MET A 94 14.20 14.46 -1.55
N ASP A 95 15.13 14.01 -0.72
CA ASP A 95 15.83 14.80 0.31
C ASP A 95 14.89 15.67 1.18
N VAL A 96 13.80 15.07 1.65
CA VAL A 96 12.81 15.76 2.47
C VAL A 96 13.04 15.54 3.96
N SER A 97 12.74 16.57 4.76
CA SER A 97 12.62 16.48 6.21
C SER A 97 11.16 16.43 6.61
N LEU A 98 10.74 15.33 7.21
CA LEU A 98 9.36 15.09 7.63
C LEU A 98 9.26 15.03 9.15
N GLN A 99 8.34 15.80 9.71
CA GLN A 99 8.00 15.70 11.13
C GLN A 99 7.10 14.49 11.34
N CYS A 100 7.55 13.56 12.17
CA CYS A 100 6.80 12.36 12.52
C CYS A 100 6.19 12.58 13.90
N LEU A 101 4.86 12.52 13.98
CA LEU A 101 4.10 12.76 15.20
C LEU A 101 3.47 11.45 15.66
N PRO A 102 3.43 11.17 16.97
CA PRO A 102 2.72 10.01 17.49
C PRO A 102 1.21 10.15 17.23
N LEU A 103 0.55 9.03 16.96
CA LEU A 103 -0.91 9.02 16.87
C LEU A 103 -1.51 9.25 18.27
N PRO A 104 -2.51 10.15 18.40
CA PRO A 104 -3.25 10.32 19.64
C PRO A 104 -3.85 8.98 20.09
N PRO A 105 -3.86 8.67 21.40
CA PRO A 105 -4.41 7.41 21.90
C PRO A 105 -5.87 7.16 21.49
N THR A 106 -6.66 8.22 21.32
CA THR A 106 -8.06 8.15 20.86
C THR A 106 -8.22 7.68 19.41
N LEU A 107 -7.16 7.75 18.60
CA LEU A 107 -7.12 7.29 17.21
C LEU A 107 -6.36 5.97 17.06
N LEU A 108 -5.81 5.42 18.15
CA LEU A 108 -5.19 4.11 18.14
C LEU A 108 -6.29 3.04 18.14
N LEU A 109 -6.62 2.53 16.96
CA LEU A 109 -7.38 1.30 16.84
C LEU A 109 -6.51 0.13 17.33
N ALA A 110 -7.10 -0.79 18.10
CA ALA A 110 -6.39 -1.88 18.78
C ALA A 110 -5.47 -2.68 17.83
N ASP A 111 -5.94 -2.92 16.60
CA ASP A 111 -5.24 -3.71 15.60
C ASP A 111 -4.59 -2.88 14.49
N SER A 112 -4.65 -1.54 14.57
CA SER A 112 -3.94 -0.71 13.59
C SER A 112 -2.44 -1.00 13.70
N PRO A 113 -1.72 -1.18 12.58
CA PRO A 113 -0.27 -1.31 12.60
C PRO A 113 0.45 0.04 12.70
N PHE A 114 -0.28 1.16 12.58
CA PHE A 114 0.30 2.50 12.57
C PHE A 114 0.35 3.11 13.98
N ARG A 115 1.47 3.73 14.30
CA ARG A 115 1.70 4.40 15.61
C ARG A 115 2.07 5.88 15.45
N HIS A 116 2.39 6.28 14.24
CA HIS A 116 2.82 7.63 13.93
C HIS A 116 2.19 8.06 12.61
N TYR A 117 2.13 9.37 12.41
CA TYR A 117 1.73 9.99 11.17
C TYR A 117 2.64 11.19 10.87
N THR A 118 2.59 11.64 9.63
CA THR A 118 3.13 12.92 9.19
C THR A 118 2.08 13.64 8.36
N VAL A 119 2.33 14.90 8.03
CA VAL A 119 1.45 15.70 7.17
C VAL A 119 2.24 16.14 5.95
N ILE A 120 1.73 15.82 4.77
CA ILE A 120 2.33 16.22 3.48
C ILE A 120 1.23 16.91 2.69
N ASP A 121 1.46 18.14 2.27
CA ASP A 121 0.50 18.97 1.54
C ASP A 121 -0.89 19.07 2.23
N GLY A 122 -0.90 19.10 3.57
CA GLY A 122 -2.12 19.17 4.37
C GLY A 122 -2.83 17.83 4.61
N GLU A 123 -2.33 16.74 4.01
CA GLU A 123 -2.92 15.41 4.13
C GLU A 123 -2.19 14.55 5.17
N VAL A 124 -2.95 13.76 5.92
CA VAL A 124 -2.39 12.78 6.85
C VAL A 124 -1.79 11.62 6.08
N VAL A 125 -0.55 11.28 6.42
CA VAL A 125 0.21 10.20 5.79
C VAL A 125 0.82 9.32 6.88
N PHE A 126 0.73 8.01 6.74
CA PHE A 126 1.26 7.05 7.70
C PHE A 126 2.61 6.50 7.24
N PRO A 127 3.70 6.72 7.98
CA PRO A 127 4.93 5.98 7.78
C PRO A 127 4.68 4.48 7.93
N ALA A 128 5.08 3.72 6.91
CA ALA A 128 4.77 2.31 6.78
C ALA A 128 6.01 1.48 6.41
N SER A 129 5.97 0.21 6.78
CA SER A 129 6.85 -0.86 6.31
C SER A 129 6.05 -1.88 5.52
N ALA A 130 6.75 -2.69 4.73
CA ALA A 130 6.15 -3.79 3.98
C ALA A 130 5.34 -4.74 4.89
N ASP A 131 5.91 -5.12 6.04
CA ASP A 131 5.25 -5.95 7.05
C ASP A 131 3.96 -5.32 7.61
N GLN A 132 3.91 -4.00 7.78
CA GLN A 132 2.68 -3.32 8.23
C GLN A 132 1.57 -3.40 7.16
N VAL A 133 1.91 -3.34 5.87
CA VAL A 133 0.96 -3.53 4.77
C VAL A 133 0.41 -4.96 4.77
N SER A 134 1.27 -5.96 4.94
CA SER A 134 0.84 -7.36 5.04
C SER A 134 -0.03 -7.59 6.27
N ARG A 135 0.24 -6.93 7.41
CA ARG A 135 -0.60 -7.01 8.61
C ARG A 135 -1.96 -6.37 8.44
N LEU A 136 -2.04 -5.21 7.76
CA LEU A 136 -3.33 -4.61 7.38
C LEU A 136 -4.17 -5.61 6.57
N ALA A 137 -3.54 -6.24 5.58
CA ALA A 137 -4.19 -7.23 4.73
C ALA A 137 -4.79 -8.41 5.51
N CYS A 138 -4.14 -8.83 6.60
CA CYS A 138 -4.56 -9.94 7.45
C CYS A 138 -5.55 -9.55 8.56
N SER A 139 -5.59 -8.29 9.01
CA SER A 139 -6.44 -7.87 10.14
C SER A 139 -7.93 -7.82 9.82
N GLY A 140 -8.31 -7.87 8.53
CA GLY A 140 -9.70 -7.98 8.08
C GLY A 140 -10.31 -9.40 8.13
N VAL A 141 -9.52 -10.43 8.47
CA VAL A 141 -10.01 -11.81 8.59
C VAL A 141 -10.42 -12.09 10.04
N THR A 142 -11.62 -11.65 10.42
CA THR A 142 -12.27 -12.14 11.64
C THR A 142 -13.07 -13.40 11.28
N PRO A 143 -12.93 -14.53 12.01
CA PRO A 143 -13.76 -15.72 11.80
C PRO A 143 -15.24 -15.48 12.14
#